data_AF-A0A955R0A7-F1
#
_entry.id   AF-A0A955R0A7-F1
#
_cell.length_a   1.000
_cell.length_b   1.000
_cell.length_c   1.000
_cell.angle_alpha   90.00
_cell.angle_beta   90.00
_cell.angle_gamma   90.00
#
_symmetry.space_group_name_H-M   'P 1'
#
loop_
_entity.id
_entity.type
_entity.pdbx_description
1 polymer ?
#
loop_
_entity_poly.entity_id
_entity_poly.type
_entity_poly.pdbx_seq_one_letter_code
_entity_poly.pdbx_strand_id
1 'polypeptide(L)'
;MNEESPRTVHQEVLSEVEEEQKEKLGRRICFWFALIVATCVTGWYYMSNPPESDEVQRMRLYFKENKRTVMEFLRLPYDKLEPFAKQQKHPFFMSYVKASVNEKARIKALIHNSVDYSPNQYWFGLFFIWMLVFMGIWFIALMAQGVIIQVRRNPKIT
;
A
#
# COMPACT_ATOMS: atom_id res chain seq x y z
N MET A 1 31.48 -34.97 -44.21
CA MET A 1 31.84 -34.18 -43.01
C MET A 1 31.80 -32.74 -43.46
N ASN A 2 30.67 -32.06 -43.24
CA ASN A 2 30.48 -30.69 -43.75
C ASN A 2 31.25 -29.74 -42.83
N GLU A 3 32.32 -29.13 -43.32
CA GLU A 3 32.92 -27.97 -42.67
C GLU A 3 31.95 -26.79 -42.81
N GLU A 4 31.20 -26.49 -41.75
CA GLU A 4 30.49 -25.23 -41.65
C GLU A 4 31.49 -24.08 -41.76
N SER A 5 31.21 -23.13 -42.66
CA SER A 5 32.11 -22.02 -42.92
C SER A 5 32.30 -21.17 -41.65
N PRO A 6 33.53 -20.76 -41.29
CA PRO A 6 33.75 -19.94 -40.10
C PRO A 6 32.93 -18.64 -40.08
N ARG A 7 32.46 -18.16 -41.25
CA ARG A 7 31.55 -17.00 -41.34
C ARG A 7 30.12 -17.30 -40.89
N THR A 8 29.59 -18.50 -41.14
CA THR A 8 28.21 -18.85 -40.75
C THR A 8 28.10 -19.03 -39.24
N VAL A 9 29.06 -19.71 -38.63
CA VAL A 9 29.16 -19.85 -37.15
C VAL A 9 29.29 -18.48 -36.48
N HIS A 10 30.12 -17.59 -37.03
CA HIS A 10 30.31 -16.25 -36.46
C HIS A 10 29.07 -15.37 -36.59
N GLN A 11 28.28 -15.54 -37.66
CA GLN A 11 27.04 -14.79 -37.88
C GLN A 11 25.89 -15.31 -37.00
N GLU A 12 25.83 -16.61 -36.77
CA GLU A 12 24.87 -17.25 -35.85
C GLU A 12 25.13 -16.80 -34.40
N VAL A 13 26.38 -16.84 -33.94
CA VAL A 13 26.78 -16.35 -32.61
C VAL A 13 26.44 -14.87 -32.41
N LEU A 14 26.66 -14.03 -33.43
CA LEU A 14 26.29 -12.60 -33.37
C LEU A 14 24.77 -12.41 -33.23
N SER A 15 23.98 -13.19 -33.95
CA SER A 15 22.52 -13.12 -33.90
C SER A 15 21.96 -13.54 -32.54
N GLU A 16 22.49 -14.60 -31.93
CA GLU A 16 22.11 -15.04 -30.59
C GLU A 16 22.42 -13.98 -29.52
N VAL A 17 23.60 -13.35 -29.61
CA VAL A 17 24.00 -12.26 -28.69
C VAL A 17 23.08 -11.05 -28.82
N GLU A 18 22.68 -10.67 -30.05
CA GLU A 18 21.73 -9.58 -30.27
C GLU A 18 20.34 -9.87 -29.70
N GLU A 19 19.84 -11.10 -29.86
CA GLU A 19 18.56 -11.50 -29.28
C GLU A 19 18.59 -11.46 -27.75
N GLU A 20 19.67 -11.95 -27.13
CA GLU A 20 19.84 -11.92 -25.68
C GLU A 20 19.88 -10.47 -25.15
N GLN A 21 20.52 -9.56 -25.87
CA GLN A 21 20.53 -8.13 -25.52
C GLN A 21 19.14 -7.49 -25.64
N LYS A 22 18.38 -7.83 -26.69
CA LYS A 22 17.00 -7.35 -26.88
C LYS A 22 16.09 -7.85 -25.77
N GLU A 23 16.23 -9.11 -25.34
CA GLU A 23 15.50 -9.67 -24.20
C GLU A 23 15.86 -8.99 -22.88
N LYS A 24 17.16 -8.75 -22.62
CA LYS A 24 17.61 -8.01 -21.43
C LYS A 24 17.06 -6.59 -21.41
N LEU A 25 17.05 -5.90 -22.54
CA LEU A 25 16.49 -4.56 -22.67
C LEU A 25 14.96 -4.56 -22.45
N GLY A 26 14.26 -5.52 -23.07
CA GLY A 26 12.82 -5.71 -22.88
C GLY A 26 12.45 -5.88 -21.40
N ARG A 27 13.17 -6.73 -20.66
CA ARG A 27 12.93 -6.92 -19.23
C ARG A 27 13.10 -5.63 -18.43
N ARG A 28 14.11 -4.83 -18.74
CA ARG A 28 14.34 -3.53 -18.10
C ARG A 28 13.21 -2.56 -18.39
N ILE A 29 12.74 -2.49 -19.63
CA ILE A 29 11.61 -1.62 -20.01
C ILE A 29 10.35 -2.04 -19.25
N CYS A 30 10.04 -3.34 -19.18
CA CYS A 30 8.89 -3.84 -18.42
C CYS A 30 8.99 -3.50 -16.93
N PHE A 31 10.17 -3.64 -16.34
CA PHE A 31 10.40 -3.23 -14.96
C PHE A 31 10.12 -1.73 -14.75
N TRP A 32 10.74 -0.86 -15.55
CA TRP A 32 10.57 0.59 -15.41
C TRP A 32 9.14 1.03 -15.67
N PHE A 33 8.49 0.44 -16.67
CA PHE A 33 7.08 0.68 -16.94
C PHE A 33 6.20 0.29 -15.74
N ALA A 34 6.37 -0.92 -15.20
CA ALA A 34 5.62 -1.36 -14.03
C ALA A 34 5.86 -0.44 -12.82
N LEU A 35 7.10 0.01 -12.61
CA LEU A 35 7.48 0.91 -11.53
C LEU A 35 6.75 2.26 -11.63
N ILE A 36 6.73 2.85 -12.82
CA ILE A 36 6.07 4.14 -13.08
C ILE A 36 4.56 3.99 -12.87
N VAL A 37 3.95 2.97 -13.47
CA VAL A 37 2.50 2.77 -13.37
C VAL A 37 2.08 2.51 -11.93
N ALA A 38 2.79 1.66 -11.19
CA ALA A 38 2.49 1.40 -9.78
C ALA A 38 2.60 2.66 -8.92
N THR A 39 3.60 3.50 -9.20
CA THR A 39 3.78 4.79 -8.52
C THR A 39 2.64 5.76 -8.84
N CYS A 40 2.21 5.85 -10.10
CA CYS A 40 1.05 6.67 -10.49
C CYS A 40 -0.26 6.20 -9.82
N VAL A 41 -0.53 4.90 -9.84
CA VAL A 41 -1.73 4.31 -9.22
C VAL A 41 -1.73 4.54 -7.71
N THR A 42 -0.58 4.34 -7.06
CA THR A 42 -0.45 4.57 -5.62
C THR A 42 -0.55 6.07 -5.28
N GLY A 43 0.01 6.95 -6.10
CA GLY A 43 -0.13 8.40 -5.96
C GLY A 43 -1.60 8.84 -6.08
N TRP A 44 -2.33 8.29 -7.05
CA TRP A 44 -3.77 8.50 -7.18
C TRP A 44 -4.55 8.01 -5.95
N TYR A 45 -4.21 6.83 -5.43
CA TYR A 45 -4.82 6.28 -4.22
C TYR A 45 -4.56 7.18 -3.01
N TYR A 46 -3.34 7.68 -2.85
CA TYR A 46 -2.96 8.62 -1.79
C TYR A 46 -3.77 9.92 -1.86
N MET A 47 -3.94 10.49 -3.05
CA MET A 47 -4.75 11.70 -3.25
C MET A 47 -6.23 11.47 -2.90
N SER A 48 -6.75 10.27 -3.20
CA SER A 48 -8.15 9.92 -2.95
C SER A 48 -8.41 9.54 -1.48
N ASN A 49 -7.39 9.08 -0.76
CA ASN A 49 -7.48 8.61 0.62
C ASN A 49 -6.37 9.23 1.45
N PRO A 50 -6.41 10.55 1.73
CA PRO A 50 -5.34 11.21 2.46
C PRO A 50 -5.17 10.61 3.87
N PRO A 51 -3.94 10.67 4.43
CA PRO A 51 -3.70 10.25 5.80
C PRO A 51 -4.56 11.07 6.78
N GLU A 52 -4.89 10.46 7.92
CA GLU A 52 -5.61 11.16 8.98
C GLU A 52 -4.83 12.40 9.46
N SER A 53 -5.53 13.46 9.84
CA SER A 53 -4.89 14.67 10.36
C SER A 53 -4.14 14.41 11.65
N ASP A 54 -3.07 15.18 11.89
CA ASP A 54 -2.20 15.05 13.08
C ASP A 54 -2.99 15.11 14.40
N GLU A 55 -4.05 15.94 14.46
CA GLU A 55 -4.92 16.05 15.63
C GLU A 55 -5.65 14.75 15.93
N VAL A 56 -6.22 14.10 14.90
CA VAL A 56 -6.93 12.83 15.05
C VAL A 56 -5.95 11.72 15.41
N GLN A 57 -4.76 11.70 14.81
CA GLN A 57 -3.71 10.73 15.15
C GLN A 57 -3.28 10.86 16.61
N ARG A 58 -3.04 12.08 17.11
CA ARG A 58 -2.70 12.35 18.52
C ARG A 58 -3.84 11.93 19.46
N MET A 59 -5.08 12.17 19.07
CA MET A 59 -6.25 11.76 19.85
C MET A 59 -6.38 10.23 19.94
N ARG A 60 -6.14 9.51 18.84
CA ARG A 60 -6.10 8.03 18.84
C ARG A 60 -4.95 7.49 19.67
N LEU A 61 -3.76 8.09 19.59
CA LEU A 61 -2.62 7.73 20.43
C LEU A 61 -2.96 7.92 21.92
N TYR A 62 -3.56 9.06 22.27
CA TYR A 62 -4.01 9.32 23.63
C TYR A 62 -5.00 8.25 24.12
N PHE A 63 -5.98 7.86 23.29
CA PHE A 63 -6.93 6.81 23.63
C PHE A 63 -6.29 5.44 23.80
N LYS A 64 -5.31 5.11 22.96
CA LYS A 64 -4.54 3.87 23.08
C LYS A 64 -3.76 3.83 24.40
N GLU A 65 -3.05 4.91 24.73
CA GLU A 65 -2.25 5.01 25.95
C GLU A 65 -3.10 5.04 27.22
N ASN A 66 -4.27 5.70 27.16
CA ASN A 66 -5.17 5.90 28.31
C ASN A 66 -6.43 5.03 28.24
N LYS A 67 -6.37 3.90 27.52
CA LYS A 67 -7.51 3.03 27.21
C LYS A 67 -8.35 2.71 28.44
N ARG A 68 -7.71 2.40 29.57
CA ARG A 68 -8.41 2.09 30.83
C ARG A 68 -9.29 3.24 31.30
N THR A 69 -8.71 4.42 31.49
CA THR A 69 -9.41 5.62 31.98
C THR A 69 -10.54 6.03 31.03
N VAL A 70 -10.29 5.98 29.72
CA VAL A 70 -11.29 6.33 28.70
C VAL A 70 -12.44 5.32 28.70
N MET A 71 -12.15 4.02 28.80
CA MET A 71 -13.19 2.98 28.84
C MET A 71 -13.98 2.99 30.15
N GLU A 72 -13.34 3.28 31.29
CA GLU A 72 -14.01 3.49 32.57
C GLU A 72 -14.97 4.68 32.49
N PHE A 73 -14.51 5.81 31.94
CA PHE A 73 -15.36 6.98 31.70
C PHE A 73 -16.58 6.67 30.83
N LEU A 74 -16.41 5.95 29.72
CA LEU A 74 -17.52 5.58 28.83
C LEU A 74 -18.55 4.63 29.46
N ARG A 75 -18.21 3.97 30.57
CA ARG A 75 -19.09 3.07 31.32
C ARG A 75 -19.81 3.77 32.47
N LEU A 76 -19.43 5.00 32.80
CA LEU A 76 -20.07 5.75 33.89
C LEU A 76 -21.51 6.11 33.52
N PRO A 77 -22.42 6.13 34.51
CA PRO A 77 -23.77 6.63 34.31
C PRO A 77 -23.75 8.15 34.05
N TYR A 78 -24.77 8.66 33.37
CA TYR A 78 -24.78 10.03 32.84
C TYR A 78 -24.61 11.11 33.91
N ASP A 79 -25.15 10.89 35.10
CA ASP A 79 -25.03 11.76 36.29
C ASP A 79 -23.59 11.91 36.80
N LYS A 80 -22.73 10.91 36.53
CA LYS A 80 -21.33 10.88 36.99
C LYS A 80 -20.32 11.30 35.92
N LEU A 81 -20.75 11.49 34.66
CA LEU A 81 -19.86 11.85 33.56
C LEU A 81 -19.26 13.25 33.73
N GLU A 82 -20.07 14.26 34.07
CA GLU A 82 -19.59 15.63 34.25
C GLU A 82 -18.62 15.80 35.44
N PRO A 83 -18.90 15.30 36.66
CA PRO A 83 -17.96 15.41 37.76
C PRO A 83 -16.66 14.65 37.48
N PHE A 84 -16.71 13.50 36.80
CA PHE A 84 -15.51 12.79 36.36
C PHE A 84 -14.73 13.63 35.34
N ALA A 85 -15.40 14.19 34.34
CA ALA A 85 -14.75 15.01 33.31
C ALA A 85 -14.05 16.26 33.88
N LYS A 86 -14.62 16.90 34.92
CA LYS A 86 -14.00 18.04 35.60
C LYS A 86 -12.72 17.68 36.38
N GLN A 87 -12.59 16.44 36.84
CA GLN A 87 -11.40 15.96 37.55
C GLN A 87 -10.26 15.61 36.60
N GLN A 88 -10.55 15.35 35.33
CA GLN A 88 -9.55 14.98 34.33
C GLN A 88 -8.87 16.20 33.72
N LYS A 89 -7.55 16.09 33.51
CA LYS A 89 -6.75 17.17 32.89
C LYS A 89 -6.97 17.30 31.38
N HIS A 90 -7.32 16.22 30.69
CA HIS A 90 -7.39 16.21 29.22
C HIS A 90 -8.73 16.78 28.72
N PRO A 91 -8.74 17.69 27.73
CA PRO A 91 -9.96 18.38 27.28
C PRO A 91 -11.02 17.45 26.65
N PHE A 92 -10.60 16.26 26.20
CA PHE A 92 -11.46 15.21 25.66
C PHE A 92 -12.69 14.90 26.53
N PHE A 93 -12.52 14.75 27.85
CA PHE A 93 -13.62 14.29 28.70
C PHE A 93 -14.74 15.33 28.73
N MET A 94 -14.38 16.61 28.84
CA MET A 94 -15.36 17.69 28.89
C MET A 94 -15.97 17.96 27.50
N SER A 95 -15.20 17.81 26.42
CA SER A 95 -15.75 17.89 25.06
C SER A 95 -16.73 16.76 24.78
N TYR A 96 -16.44 15.53 25.24
CA TYR A 96 -17.35 14.39 25.12
C TYR A 96 -18.66 14.62 25.89
N VAL A 97 -18.62 15.16 27.11
CA VAL A 97 -19.85 15.44 27.88
C VAL A 97 -20.75 16.43 27.14
N LYS A 98 -20.16 17.50 26.60
CA LYS A 98 -20.86 18.58 25.87
C LYS A 98 -21.31 18.19 24.46
N ALA A 99 -20.75 17.13 23.88
CA ALA A 99 -21.07 16.67 22.53
C ALA A 99 -22.52 16.19 22.40
N SER A 100 -23.06 16.35 21.19
CA SER A 100 -24.38 15.83 20.82
C SER A 100 -24.42 14.29 20.85
N VAL A 101 -25.61 13.68 20.85
CA VAL A 101 -25.76 12.22 20.84
C VAL A 101 -25.08 11.59 19.60
N ASN A 102 -25.25 12.22 18.44
CA ASN A 102 -24.64 11.75 17.18
C ASN A 102 -23.11 11.82 17.24
N GLU A 103 -22.59 12.90 17.82
CA GLU A 103 -21.16 13.12 17.94
C GLU A 103 -20.53 12.17 18.98
N LYS A 104 -21.23 11.91 20.10
CA LYS A 104 -20.85 10.89 21.08
C LYS A 104 -20.76 9.50 20.44
N ALA A 105 -21.71 9.13 19.58
CA ALA A 105 -21.66 7.87 18.85
C ALA A 105 -20.43 7.78 17.93
N ARG A 106 -20.12 8.85 17.19
CA ARG A 106 -18.93 8.93 16.33
C ARG A 106 -17.63 8.83 17.15
N ILE A 107 -17.55 9.55 18.27
CA ILE A 107 -16.38 9.51 19.17
C ILE A 107 -16.22 8.11 19.78
N LYS A 108 -17.31 7.47 20.19
CA LYS A 108 -17.27 6.10 20.73
C LYS A 108 -16.76 5.08 19.69
N ALA A 109 -17.18 5.22 18.43
CA ALA A 109 -16.65 4.42 17.33
C ALA A 109 -15.14 4.67 17.12
N LEU A 110 -14.72 5.93 17.15
CA LEU A 110 -13.31 6.31 17.04
C LEU A 110 -12.46 5.70 18.16
N ILE A 111 -12.94 5.77 19.41
CA ILE A 111 -12.26 5.20 20.58
C ILE A 111 -12.13 3.68 20.41
N HIS A 112 -13.20 3.01 20.01
CA HIS A 112 -13.17 1.56 19.79
C HIS A 112 -12.13 1.18 18.73
N ASN A 113 -12.09 1.89 17.60
CA ASN A 113 -11.11 1.64 16.53
C ASN A 113 -9.67 2.03 16.93
N SER A 114 -9.51 2.99 17.86
CA SER A 114 -8.19 3.47 18.27
C SER A 114 -7.41 2.50 19.17
N VAL A 115 -8.06 1.48 19.72
CA VAL A 115 -7.44 0.52 20.64
C VAL A 115 -6.22 -0.17 20.02
N ASP A 116 -6.32 -0.55 18.75
CA ASP A 116 -5.28 -1.26 18.01
C ASP A 116 -4.54 -0.34 17.02
N TYR A 117 -4.67 0.98 17.20
CA TYR A 117 -4.08 1.97 16.29
C TYR A 117 -2.55 1.89 16.25
N SER A 118 -1.99 1.92 15.05
CA SER A 118 -0.56 2.10 14.81
C SER A 118 -0.35 3.24 13.81
N PRO A 119 0.44 4.30 14.14
CA PRO A 119 0.68 5.43 13.24
C PRO A 119 1.21 5.02 11.87
N ASN A 120 1.98 3.93 11.83
CA ASN A 120 2.62 3.47 10.61
C ASN A 120 1.68 2.64 9.72
N GLN A 121 0.49 2.25 10.22
CA GLN A 121 -0.43 1.34 9.51
C GLN A 121 -0.84 1.89 8.14
N TYR A 122 -1.08 3.20 8.03
CA TYR A 122 -1.41 3.84 6.77
C TYR A 122 -0.25 3.73 5.76
N TRP A 123 0.97 4.06 6.18
CA TRP A 123 2.16 4.01 5.34
C TRP A 123 2.51 2.58 4.91
N PHE A 124 2.39 1.62 5.83
CA PHE A 124 2.51 0.20 5.50
C PHE A 124 1.47 -0.21 4.47
N GLY A 125 0.19 0.14 4.67
CA GLY A 125 -0.87 -0.16 3.71
C GLY A 125 -0.59 0.42 2.34
N LEU A 126 -0.14 1.67 2.27
CA LEU A 126 0.22 2.35 1.02
C LEU A 126 1.38 1.65 0.29
N PHE A 127 2.42 1.26 1.03
CA PHE A 127 3.54 0.48 0.50
C PHE A 127 3.10 -0.89 -0.03
N PHE A 128 2.23 -1.59 0.71
CA PHE A 128 1.71 -2.89 0.27
C PHE A 128 0.87 -2.76 -1.00
N ILE A 129 0.04 -1.73 -1.13
CA ILE A 129 -0.71 -1.46 -2.37
C ILE A 129 0.26 -1.21 -3.53
N TRP A 130 1.26 -0.36 -3.33
CA TRP A 130 2.28 -0.09 -4.35
C TRP A 130 2.98 -1.38 -4.79
N MET A 131 3.40 -2.21 -3.84
CA MET A 131 4.08 -3.46 -4.10
C MET A 131 3.18 -4.46 -4.84
N LEU A 132 1.92 -4.61 -4.44
CA LEU A 132 0.97 -5.52 -5.09
C LEU A 132 0.70 -5.11 -6.54
N VAL A 133 0.48 -3.81 -6.78
CA VAL A 133 0.27 -3.28 -8.13
C VAL A 133 1.53 -3.45 -8.98
N PHE A 134 2.70 -3.10 -8.44
CA PHE A 134 3.98 -3.25 -9.11
C PHE A 134 4.24 -4.69 -9.51
N MET A 135 4.16 -5.62 -8.56
CA MET A 135 4.43 -7.04 -8.80
C MET A 135 3.41 -7.64 -9.78
N GLY A 136 2.13 -7.27 -9.67
CA GLY A 136 1.09 -7.72 -10.59
C GLY A 136 1.35 -7.29 -12.03
N ILE A 137 1.60 -6.00 -12.26
CA ILE A 137 1.88 -5.46 -13.59
C ILE A 137 3.19 -6.03 -14.14
N TRP A 138 4.24 -6.08 -13.33
CA TRP A 138 5.54 -6.58 -13.76
C TRP A 138 5.47 -8.07 -14.14
N PHE A 139 4.79 -8.89 -13.32
CA PHE A 139 4.60 -10.30 -13.61
C PHE A 139 3.86 -10.51 -14.94
N ILE A 140 2.75 -9.80 -15.17
CA ILE A 140 2.00 -9.89 -16.43
C ILE A 140 2.87 -9.47 -17.62
N ALA A 141 3.67 -8.41 -17.47
CA ALA A 141 4.56 -7.93 -18.52
C ALA A 141 5.66 -8.96 -18.87
N LEU A 142 6.24 -9.63 -17.87
CA LEU A 142 7.20 -10.72 -18.09
C LEU A 142 6.56 -11.94 -18.76
N MET A 143 5.33 -12.30 -18.37
CA MET A 143 4.60 -13.40 -19.01
C MET A 143 4.33 -13.11 -20.49
N ALA A 144 3.90 -11.89 -20.81
CA ALA A 144 3.70 -11.47 -22.20
C ALA A 144 5.00 -11.55 -23.01
N GLN A 145 6.13 -11.11 -22.45
CA GLN A 145 7.44 -11.26 -23.09
C GLN A 145 7.81 -12.73 -23.31
N GLY A 146 7.58 -13.58 -22.31
CA GLY A 146 7.83 -15.02 -22.41
C GLY A 146 7.05 -15.68 -23.55
N VAL A 147 5.76 -15.34 -23.70
CA VAL A 147 4.93 -15.83 -24.80
C VAL A 147 5.46 -15.34 -26.16
N ILE A 148 5.82 -14.07 -26.28
CA ILE A 148 6.38 -13.51 -27.52
C ILE A 148 7.69 -14.21 -27.93
N ILE A 149 8.57 -14.47 -26.96
CA ILE A 149 9.83 -15.17 -27.20
C ILE A 149 9.58 -16.62 -27.65
N GLN A 150 8.64 -17.32 -27.00
CA GLN A 150 8.27 -18.68 -27.39
C GLN A 150 7.74 -18.76 -28.82
N VAL A 151 6.84 -17.84 -29.21
CA VAL A 151 6.30 -17.77 -30.58
C VAL A 151 7.41 -17.47 -31.59
N ARG A 152 8.34 -16.56 -31.27
CA ARG A 152 9.47 -16.23 -32.15
C ARG A 152 10.41 -17.43 -32.36
N ARG A 153 10.70 -18.19 -31.30
CA ARG A 153 11.61 -19.34 -31.35
C ARG A 153 10.97 -20.58 -31.98
N ASN A 154 9.64 -20.71 -31.94
CA ASN A 154 8.90 -21.85 -32.50
C ASN A 154 7.84 -21.41 -33.52
N PRO A 155 8.22 -20.94 -34.72
CA PRO A 155 7.29 -20.43 -35.72
C PRO A 155 6.36 -21.49 -36.34
N LYS A 156 6.55 -22.78 -36.03
CA LYS A 156 5.83 -23.92 -36.66
C LYS A 156 4.44 -24.22 -36.07
N ILE A 157 3.90 -23.39 -35.17
CA ILE A 157 2.57 -23.58 -34.54
C ILE A 157 1.52 -22.61 -35.13
N THR A 158 1.84 -21.88 -36.19
CA THR A 158 0.85 -21.11 -36.98
C THR A 158 0.82 -21.64 -38.41
#